data_AF-A0A2S9GR07-F1
#
_entry.id   AF-A0A2S9GR07-F1
#
_cell.length_a   1.000
_cell.length_b   1.000
_cell.length_c   1.000
_cell.angle_alpha   90.00
_cell.angle_beta   90.00
_cell.angle_gamma   90.00
#
_symmetry.space_group_name_H-M   'P 1'
#
loop_
_entity.id
_entity.type
_entity.pdbx_description
1 polymer ?
#
loop_
_entity_poly.entity_id
_entity_poly.type
_entity_poly.pdbx_seq_one_letter_code
_entity_poly.pdbx_strand_id
1 'polypeptide(L)' 'MKYTHRETPQRRPVDLRLRDWKEVYQEFSHDTLKVQASRCMDCGIPFCHNGCPLGNLIPEWNDLVRTDR' A
#
# COMPACT_ATOMS: atom_id res chain seq x y z
N MET A 1 8.81 5.80 -15.25
CA MET A 1 8.37 5.29 -13.93
C MET A 1 9.32 4.17 -13.51
N LYS A 2 10.10 4.34 -12.44
CA LYS A 2 11.17 3.40 -12.04
C LYS A 2 10.64 2.06 -11.52
N TYR A 3 9.44 2.05 -10.94
CA TYR A 3 8.80 0.87 -10.37
C TYR A 3 7.41 0.69 -11.00
N THR A 4 7.19 -0.40 -11.72
CA THR A 4 5.93 -0.67 -12.43
C THR A 4 5.14 -1.81 -11.78
N HIS A 5 5.83 -2.79 -11.18
CA HIS A 5 5.22 -3.97 -10.58
C HIS A 5 4.66 -3.70 -9.18
N ARG A 6 3.51 -4.31 -8.90
CA ARG A 6 2.89 -4.31 -7.57
C ARG A 6 3.45 -5.44 -6.75
N GLU A 7 3.92 -5.11 -5.56
CA GLU A 7 4.22 -6.08 -4.53
C GLU A 7 3.05 -6.17 -3.56
N THR A 8 2.77 -7.38 -3.07
CA THR A 8 1.78 -7.61 -2.02
C THR A 8 2.48 -8.01 -0.73
N PRO A 9 1.92 -7.69 0.45
CA PRO A 9 2.56 -8.06 1.71
C PRO A 9 2.74 -9.57 1.82
N GLN A 10 3.83 -9.99 2.44
CA GLN A 10 4.09 -11.41 2.68
C GLN A 10 3.01 -11.98 3.60
N ARG A 11 2.64 -13.23 3.39
CA ARG A 11 1.66 -13.92 4.23
C ARG A 11 2.39 -14.84 5.20
N ARG A 12 1.85 -15.00 6.40
CA ARG A 12 2.33 -16.02 7.34
C ARG A 12 2.11 -17.42 6.76
N PRO A 13 3.01 -18.38 7.05
CA PRO A 13 2.85 -19.78 6.65
C PRO A 13 1.50 -20.37 7.08
N VAL A 14 0.94 -21.26 6.24
CA VAL A 14 -0.40 -21.82 6.43
C VAL A 14 -0.50 -22.63 7.72
N ASP A 15 0.49 -23.48 7.97
CA ASP A 15 0.61 -24.33 9.15
C ASP A 15 0.62 -23.53 10.47
N LEU A 16 1.18 -22.31 10.46
CA LEU A 16 1.17 -21.40 11.60
C LEU A 16 -0.17 -20.71 11.78
N ARG A 17 -0.75 -20.15 10.70
CA ARG A 17 -2.03 -19.39 10.78
C ARG A 17 -3.27 -20.26 10.98
N LEU A 18 -3.14 -21.59 10.92
CA LEU A 18 -4.19 -22.53 11.34
C LEU A 18 -4.23 -22.73 12.87
N ARG A 19 -3.22 -22.29 13.60
CA ARG A 19 -3.05 -22.53 15.05
C ARG A 19 -3.35 -21.30 15.91
N ASP A 20 -3.62 -20.15 15.31
CA ASP A 20 -3.95 -18.92 16.00
C ASP A 20 -4.89 -18.02 15.16
N TRP A 21 -5.35 -16.93 15.78
CA TRP A 21 -6.23 -15.93 15.18
C TRP A 21 -5.50 -14.61 14.88
N LYS A 22 -4.17 -14.64 14.75
CA LYS A 22 -3.39 -13.43 14.48
C LYS A 22 -3.50 -13.05 13.00
N GLU A 23 -3.20 -11.79 12.69
CA GLU A 23 -3.19 -11.24 11.33
C GLU A 23 -2.41 -12.14 10.35
N VAL A 24 -2.90 -12.27 9.12
CA VAL A 24 -2.32 -13.16 8.10
C VAL A 24 -1.20 -12.46 7.33
N TYR A 25 -1.36 -11.16 7.07
CA TYR A 25 -0.37 -10.37 6.37
C TYR A 25 0.73 -9.89 7.33
N GLN A 26 1.96 -9.89 6.83
CA GLN A 26 3.08 -9.24 7.48
C GLN A 26 3.15 -7.80 7.01
N GLU A 27 3.57 -6.90 7.90
CA GLU A 27 3.78 -5.50 7.55
C GLU A 27 4.88 -5.36 6.49
N PHE A 28 4.73 -4.35 5.63
CA PHE A 28 5.82 -3.98 4.74
C PHE A 28 6.92 -3.26 5.53
N SER A 29 8.17 -3.41 5.06
CA SER A 29 9.22 -2.49 5.50
C SER A 29 8.91 -1.08 5.00
N HIS A 30 9.41 -0.09 5.71
CA HIS A 30 9.21 1.30 5.36
C HIS A 30 9.77 1.65 3.97
N ASP A 31 10.90 1.05 3.58
CA ASP A 31 11.48 1.21 2.25
C ASP A 31 10.58 0.65 1.15
N THR A 32 9.97 -0.53 1.38
CA THR A 32 9.01 -1.11 0.43
C THR A 32 7.75 -0.25 0.32
N LEU A 33 7.26 0.32 1.44
CA LEU A 33 6.13 1.26 1.43
C LEU A 33 6.43 2.50 0.58
N LYS A 34 7.61 3.13 0.76
CA LYS A 34 8.05 4.26 -0.07
C LYS A 34 8.07 3.91 -1.55
N VAL A 35 8.59 2.73 -1.91
CA VAL A 35 8.62 2.25 -3.29
C VAL A 35 7.20 2.05 -3.84
N GLN A 36 6.30 1.39 -3.10
CA GLN A 36 4.93 1.16 -3.56
C GLN A 36 4.13 2.46 -3.67
N ALA A 37 4.27 3.39 -2.72
CA ALA A 37 3.61 4.70 -2.73
C ALA A 37 4.11 5.58 -3.90
N SER A 38 5.39 5.46 -4.27
CA SER A 38 5.98 6.16 -5.42
C SER A 38 5.38 5.78 -6.78
N ARG A 39 4.54 4.74 -6.81
CA ARG A 39 3.83 4.31 -8.03
C ARG A 39 2.56 5.11 -8.30
N CYS A 40 2.13 5.96 -7.37
CA CYS A 40 1.08 6.94 -7.66
C CYS A 40 1.55 7.85 -8.81
N MET A 41 0.69 8.08 -9.79
CA MET A 41 1.03 8.89 -10.97
C MET A 41 0.61 10.35 -10.86
N ASP A 42 0.02 10.75 -9.73
CA ASP A 42 -0.56 12.09 -9.54
C ASP A 42 -1.45 12.51 -10.73
N CYS A 43 -2.50 11.71 -10.98
CA CYS A 43 -3.21 11.68 -12.26
C CYS A 43 -4.00 12.97 -12.62
N GLY A 44 -4.06 13.98 -11.74
CA GLY A 44 -4.88 15.20 -11.89
C GLY A 44 -6.39 14.97 -11.74
N ILE A 45 -6.93 13.88 -12.30
CA ILE A 45 -8.32 13.41 -12.07
C ILE A 45 -8.23 12.05 -11.34
N PRO A 46 -8.17 12.05 -10.00
CA PRO A 46 -7.91 10.82 -9.24
C PRO A 46 -9.17 9.94 -9.12
N PHE A 47 -9.29 8.94 -10.01
CA PHE A 47 -10.36 7.94 -9.91
C PHE A 47 -10.35 7.17 -8.59
N CYS A 48 -9.19 7.00 -7.95
CA CYS A 48 -9.08 6.36 -6.64
C CYS A 48 -9.82 7.12 -5.54
N HIS A 49 -9.78 8.46 -5.55
CA HIS A 49 -10.48 9.30 -4.58
C HIS A 49 -11.99 9.14 -4.71
N ASN A 50 -12.50 9.30 -5.94
CA ASN A 50 -13.93 9.16 -6.25
C ASN A 50 -14.44 7.71 -6.08
N GLY A 51 -13.57 6.72 -6.26
CA GLY A 51 -13.90 5.31 -6.07
C GLY A 51 -13.98 4.90 -4.59
N CYS A 52 -13.46 5.72 -3.67
CA CYS A 52 -13.56 5.46 -2.25
C CYS A 52 -14.85 6.10 -1.70
N PRO A 53 -15.81 5.32 -1.15
CA PRO A 53 -17.06 5.86 -0.65
C PRO A 53 -16.90 6.76 0.58
N LEU A 54 -15.75 6.70 1.24
CA LEU A 54 -15.42 7.54 2.40
C LEU A 54 -14.77 8.88 2.00
N GLY A 55 -14.43 9.08 0.72
CA GLY A 55 -13.77 10.31 0.26
C GLY A 55 -12.32 10.44 0.74
N ASN A 56 -11.59 9.33 0.86
CA ASN A 56 -10.20 9.33 1.31
C ASN A 56 -9.26 10.06 0.32
N LEU A 57 -8.38 10.92 0.84
CA LEU A 57 -7.34 11.66 0.10
C LEU A 57 -6.14 10.75 -0.23
N ILE A 58 -6.39 9.73 -1.06
CA ILE A 58 -5.43 8.66 -1.36
C ILE A 58 -4.15 9.16 -2.04
N PRO A 59 -4.19 10.06 -3.05
CA PRO A 59 -2.96 10.60 -3.64
C PRO A 59 -2.06 11.30 -2.63
N GLU A 60 -2.66 12.10 -1.73
CA GLU A 60 -1.96 12.90 -0.72
C GLU A 60 -1.25 11.99 0.29
N TRP A 61 -1.92 10.94 0.77
CA TRP A 61 -1.30 9.99 1.69
C TRP A 61 -0.15 9.21 1.04
N ASN A 62 -0.29 8.83 -0.24
CA ASN A 62 0.82 8.20 -0.95
C ASN A 62 2.00 9.15 -1.11
N ASP A 63 1.77 10.45 -1.32
CA ASP A 63 2.85 11.43 -1.42
C ASP A 63 3.60 11.61 -0.08
N LEU A 64 2.86 11.67 1.03
CA LEU A 64 3.45 11.74 2.38
C LEU A 64 4.33 10.51 2.67
N VAL A 65 3.83 9.30 2.41
CA VAL A 65 4.62 8.06 2.58
C VAL A 65 5.86 8.07 1.69
N ARG A 66 5.72 8.48 0.42
CA ARG A 66 6.83 8.54 -0.53
C ARG A 66 7.91 9.55 -0.12
N THR A 67 7.50 10.68 0.47
CA THR A 67 8.40 11.79 0.85
C THR A 67 8.86 11.74 2.30
N ASP A 68 8.40 10.74 3.08
CA ASP A 68 8.74 10.55 4.48
C ASP A 68 8.36 11.73 5.38
N ARG A 69 7.10 12.19 5.24
CA ARG A 69 6.54 13.32 5.99
C ARG A 69 5.33 12.94 6.81
#